data_AF-A0A0C4DS17-F1
#
_entry.id   AF-A0A0C4DS17-F1
#
_cell.length_a   1.000
_cell.length_b   1.000
_cell.length_c   1.000
_cell.angle_alpha   90.00
_cell.angle_beta   90.00
_cell.angle_gamma   90.00
#
_symmetry.space_group_name_H-M   'P 1'
#
loop_
_entity.id
_entity.type
_entity.pdbx_description
1 polymer ?
#
loop_
_entity_poly.entity_id
_entity_poly.type
_entity_poly.pdbx_seq_one_letter_code
_entity_poly.pdbx_strand_id
1 'polypeptide(L)'
;MLPWRPFHPYRGIVTMDRYAVTAGIPVSVYFVDGCCIEARRAEMTAIGLDGLREAVAEKYHPVMRALSDEIRTTCRLLRELTDRIQVHIDRLPDVLNYLNVFLGCLARSLLDIAKFYDNKTLSRETRWRKMYHDMSAEGNIPLPQRFLMYNHFLGLLIQLITRSPHFDINTLDAIHDRINKLREERGIPPPPVPVGPAVNPQALMQVARRERTDHWATEIFSRPLPSRTALSGKPRASIPHGPFVNPGEVMRIPSDSKELFRRLFDNNNLTVSVYLNPFNKTPFMVVSHYQHGQSLFSTKGIHELCIKRSNGRLVLKRWSESAQCGKPWLELAFLTWEEMVLFHCTFIALKMNSALSVNLMPEEYVLKGEKKMFRAAILDDGFNHHLTVFEDADTGAVRLHAEVSEGEMKQCPIWTAFVTHQSKSPTWLQRKRRGTVLLMDVNLYVFCKDYREEKMRQNKHGAFEIHFKKPEAAVKFKEFFDPAPPSPSTQPTELDDESDPPTPTREASLPRES
;
A
#
# COMPACT_ATOMS: atom_id res chain seq x y z
N MET A 1 23.03 14.32 23.70
CA MET A 1 23.93 14.26 22.52
C MET A 1 24.99 13.22 22.81
N LEU A 2 24.91 12.06 22.15
CA LEU A 2 25.92 11.00 22.26
C LEU A 2 26.74 10.99 20.95
N PRO A 3 28.06 10.75 21.01
CA PRO A 3 28.95 10.98 19.90
C PRO A 3 28.78 9.91 18.82
N TRP A 4 28.69 10.36 17.57
CA TRP A 4 28.85 9.55 16.37
C TRP A 4 30.17 8.77 16.44
N ARG A 5 30.10 7.45 16.58
CA ARG A 5 31.23 6.58 16.30
C ARG A 5 31.17 6.15 14.84
N PRO A 6 32.24 6.32 14.05
CA PRO A 6 32.29 5.81 12.69
C PRO A 6 32.30 4.27 12.75
N PHE A 7 31.30 3.65 12.14
CA PHE A 7 31.25 2.20 12.01
C PHE A 7 32.38 1.77 11.06
N HIS A 8 33.33 0.98 11.57
CA HIS A 8 34.43 0.44 10.77
C HIS A 8 33.87 -0.50 9.68
N PRO A 9 34.27 -0.34 8.41
CA PRO A 9 33.86 -1.24 7.34
C PRO A 9 34.92 -2.32 7.22
N TYR A 10 34.73 -3.53 7.75
CA TYR A 10 35.74 -4.56 7.52
C TYR A 10 35.23 -6.00 7.48
N ARG A 11 35.89 -6.72 6.56
CA ARG A 11 36.13 -8.16 6.46
C ARG A 11 35.04 -9.00 5.80
N GLY A 12 35.03 -8.88 4.48
CA GLY A 12 34.55 -9.90 3.56
C GLY A 12 34.69 -9.37 2.14
N ILE A 13 35.84 -9.59 1.51
CA ILE A 13 35.89 -9.57 0.05
C ILE A 13 35.01 -10.75 -0.37
N VAL A 14 33.76 -10.49 -0.73
CA VAL A 14 32.83 -11.52 -1.20
C VAL A 14 33.23 -11.83 -2.63
N THR A 15 33.98 -12.92 -2.82
CA THR A 15 34.28 -13.48 -4.14
C THR A 15 32.98 -13.96 -4.78
N MET A 16 32.91 -13.92 -6.12
CA MET A 16 31.82 -14.50 -6.92
C MET A 16 31.57 -15.99 -6.61
N ASP A 17 32.51 -16.66 -5.95
CA ASP A 17 32.44 -18.08 -5.57
C ASP A 17 31.32 -18.42 -4.58
N ARG A 18 30.74 -17.46 -3.85
CA ARG A 18 29.58 -17.81 -3.01
C ARG A 18 28.36 -18.22 -3.84
N TYR A 19 28.22 -17.77 -5.10
CA TYR A 19 27.13 -18.23 -6.00
C TYR A 19 27.27 -19.67 -6.46
N ALA A 20 28.36 -20.36 -6.10
CA ALA A 20 28.42 -21.81 -6.18
C ALA A 20 27.61 -22.40 -5.01
N VAL A 21 26.61 -23.23 -5.33
CA VAL A 21 25.81 -23.98 -4.35
C VAL A 21 26.75 -24.72 -3.40
N THR A 22 26.87 -24.26 -2.15
CA THR A 22 27.62 -24.95 -1.11
C THR A 22 26.81 -26.12 -0.58
N ALA A 23 27.43 -27.30 -0.48
CA ALA A 23 26.78 -28.50 0.02
C ALA A 23 26.20 -28.26 1.43
N GLY A 24 24.88 -28.45 1.59
CA GLY A 24 24.19 -28.42 2.88
C GLY A 24 23.25 -27.24 3.13
N ILE A 25 23.28 -26.17 2.32
CA ILE A 25 22.28 -25.08 2.40
C ILE A 25 21.19 -25.34 1.35
N PRO A 26 19.89 -25.29 1.72
CA PRO A 26 18.82 -25.39 0.73
C PRO A 26 19.01 -24.30 -0.33
N VAL A 27 18.99 -24.70 -1.61
CA VAL A 27 19.15 -23.82 -2.77
C VAL A 27 18.21 -22.61 -2.69
N SER A 28 17.03 -22.79 -2.10
CA SER A 28 16.05 -21.72 -1.88
C SER A 28 16.56 -20.59 -0.99
N VAL A 29 17.22 -20.91 0.11
CA VAL A 29 17.79 -19.94 1.05
C VAL A 29 18.93 -19.16 0.37
N TYR A 30 19.74 -19.87 -0.42
CA TYR A 30 20.90 -19.28 -1.11
C TYR A 30 20.52 -18.14 -2.08
N PHE A 31 19.53 -18.35 -2.95
CA PHE A 31 19.14 -17.35 -3.95
C PHE A 31 18.33 -16.19 -3.36
N VAL A 32 17.52 -16.46 -2.34
CA VAL A 32 16.80 -15.42 -1.59
C VAL A 32 17.79 -14.51 -0.84
N ASP A 33 18.80 -15.09 -0.20
CA ASP A 33 19.88 -14.34 0.43
C ASP A 33 20.68 -13.54 -0.60
N GLY A 34 20.96 -14.12 -1.76
CA GLY A 34 21.62 -13.44 -2.88
C GLY A 34 20.88 -12.19 -3.32
N CYS A 35 19.54 -12.26 -3.45
CA CYS A 35 18.71 -11.11 -3.79
C CYS A 35 18.77 -10.03 -2.69
N CYS A 36 18.70 -10.41 -1.42
CA CYS A 36 18.83 -9.47 -0.28
C CYS A 36 20.19 -8.77 -0.24
N ILE A 37 21.28 -9.53 -0.44
CA ILE A 37 22.65 -8.99 -0.45
C ILE A 37 22.82 -7.97 -1.56
N GLU A 38 22.36 -8.30 -2.77
CA GLU A 38 22.49 -7.39 -3.91
C GLU A 38 21.54 -6.19 -3.81
N ALA A 39 20.37 -6.34 -3.19
CA ALA A 39 19.47 -5.21 -2.90
C ALA A 39 20.16 -4.20 -1.97
N ARG A 40 20.77 -4.69 -0.89
CA ARG A 40 21.55 -3.87 0.04
C ARG A 40 22.74 -3.22 -0.66
N ARG A 41 23.45 -3.95 -1.51
CA ARG A 41 24.58 -3.41 -2.27
C ARG A 41 24.11 -2.29 -3.20
N ALA A 42 23.02 -2.49 -3.93
CA ALA A 42 22.43 -1.48 -4.81
C ALA A 42 22.05 -0.21 -4.03
N GLU A 43 21.42 -0.35 -2.86
CA GLU A 43 21.12 0.79 -1.97
C GLU A 43 22.37 1.56 -1.57
N MET A 44 23.42 0.86 -1.11
CA MET A 44 24.69 1.49 -0.73
C MET A 44 25.39 2.16 -1.91
N THR A 45 25.38 1.53 -3.09
CA THR A 45 25.94 2.08 -4.33
C THR A 45 25.20 3.36 -4.74
N ALA A 46 23.87 3.39 -4.69
CA ALA A 46 23.10 4.59 -4.99
C ALA A 46 23.39 5.74 -4.00
N ILE A 47 23.51 5.44 -2.70
CA ILE A 47 23.92 6.42 -1.68
C ILE A 47 25.33 6.96 -1.96
N GLY A 48 26.27 6.07 -2.30
CA GLY A 48 27.64 6.45 -2.64
C GLY A 48 27.71 7.37 -3.87
N LEU A 49 26.92 7.08 -4.90
CA LEU A 49 26.81 7.90 -6.11
C LEU A 49 26.20 9.27 -5.83
N ASP A 50 25.17 9.35 -4.98
CA ASP A 50 24.62 10.64 -4.56
C ASP A 50 25.63 11.47 -3.77
N GLY A 51 26.39 10.83 -2.86
CA GLY A 51 27.50 11.50 -2.18
C GLY A 51 28.58 12.01 -3.13
N LEU A 52 28.85 11.30 -4.22
CA LEU A 52 29.77 11.76 -5.27
C LEU A 52 29.16 12.92 -6.08
N ARG A 53 27.86 12.87 -6.39
CA ARG A 53 27.11 13.86 -7.16
C ARG A 53 27.20 15.25 -6.53
N GLU A 54 26.99 15.33 -5.21
CA GLU A 54 27.07 16.59 -4.45
C GLU A 54 28.45 17.27 -4.53
N ALA A 55 29.46 16.56 -5.02
CA ALA A 55 30.84 17.02 -5.06
C ALA A 55 31.43 17.15 -6.47
N VAL A 56 30.60 17.01 -7.51
CA VAL A 56 31.00 17.23 -8.91
C VAL A 56 30.15 18.33 -9.55
N ALA A 57 30.63 18.86 -10.68
CA ALA A 57 29.94 19.93 -11.40
C ALA A 57 28.49 19.56 -11.80
N GLU A 58 27.59 20.54 -11.72
CA GLU A 58 26.14 20.36 -11.95
C GLU A 58 25.80 19.77 -13.33
N LYS A 59 26.65 20.01 -14.34
CA LYS A 59 26.47 19.45 -15.70
C LYS A 59 26.38 17.92 -15.72
N TYR A 60 26.93 17.21 -14.72
CA TYR A 60 26.87 15.75 -14.62
C TYR A 60 25.66 15.26 -13.83
N HIS A 61 25.00 16.12 -13.05
CA HIS A 61 23.92 15.74 -12.13
C HIS A 61 22.74 15.03 -12.80
N PRO A 62 22.28 15.40 -14.01
CA PRO A 62 21.17 14.70 -14.66
C PRO A 62 21.47 13.20 -14.91
N VAL A 63 22.64 12.88 -15.43
CA VAL A 63 23.04 11.50 -15.74
C VAL A 63 23.31 10.70 -14.46
N MET A 64 23.92 11.33 -13.45
CA MET A 64 24.12 10.71 -12.13
C MET A 64 22.80 10.39 -11.44
N ARG A 65 21.83 11.32 -11.49
CA ARG A 65 20.48 11.09 -10.96
C ARG A 65 19.79 9.92 -11.64
N ALA A 66 19.78 9.91 -12.98
CA ALA A 66 19.20 8.82 -13.75
C ALA A 66 19.82 7.46 -13.35
N LEU A 67 21.15 7.38 -13.24
CA LEU A 67 21.82 6.15 -12.79
C LEU A 67 21.44 5.76 -11.35
N SER A 68 21.51 6.69 -10.40
CA SER A 68 21.14 6.43 -9.00
C SER A 68 19.69 5.94 -8.87
N ASP A 69 18.77 6.51 -9.65
CA ASP A 69 17.35 6.16 -9.62
C ASP A 69 17.06 4.78 -10.22
N GLU A 70 17.77 4.40 -11.30
CA GLU A 70 17.70 3.04 -11.84
C GLU A 70 18.28 2.01 -10.86
N ILE A 71 19.39 2.31 -10.18
CA ILE A 71 19.97 1.43 -9.15
C ILE A 71 19.02 1.27 -7.95
N ARG A 72 18.36 2.35 -7.52
CA ARG A 72 17.31 2.27 -6.49
C ARG A 72 16.13 1.42 -6.92
N THR A 73 15.77 1.48 -8.19
CA THR A 73 14.73 0.63 -8.77
C THR A 73 15.15 -0.83 -8.74
N THR A 74 16.42 -1.15 -9.04
CA THR A 74 16.97 -2.51 -8.89
C THR A 74 16.86 -3.00 -7.46
N CYS A 75 17.24 -2.17 -6.48
CA CYS A 75 17.09 -2.48 -5.06
C CYS A 75 15.62 -2.82 -4.69
N ARG A 76 14.66 -1.97 -5.10
CA ARG A 76 13.24 -2.18 -4.83
C ARG A 76 12.72 -3.47 -5.45
N LEU A 77 13.08 -3.75 -6.71
CA LEU A 77 12.64 -4.95 -7.42
C LEU A 77 13.26 -6.23 -6.85
N LEU A 78 14.51 -6.20 -6.38
CA LEU A 78 15.11 -7.33 -5.68
C LEU A 78 14.40 -7.64 -4.36
N ARG A 79 14.08 -6.60 -3.56
CA ARG A 79 13.30 -6.77 -2.32
C ARG A 79 11.91 -7.33 -2.62
N GLU A 80 11.23 -6.79 -3.64
CA GLU A 80 9.94 -7.33 -4.07
C GLU A 80 10.05 -8.78 -4.52
N LEU A 81 11.06 -9.13 -5.31
CA LEU A 81 11.27 -10.50 -5.76
C LEU A 81 11.47 -11.46 -4.59
N THR A 82 12.28 -11.07 -3.58
CA THR A 82 12.42 -11.82 -2.33
C THR A 82 11.06 -12.01 -1.64
N ASP A 83 10.28 -10.94 -1.50
CA ASP A 83 8.95 -11.01 -0.88
C ASP A 83 8.02 -11.97 -1.64
N ARG A 84 8.08 -11.98 -2.97
CA ARG A 84 7.27 -12.85 -3.85
C ARG A 84 7.71 -14.31 -3.75
N ILE A 85 9.03 -14.57 -3.78
CA ILE A 85 9.59 -15.92 -3.63
C ILE A 85 9.19 -16.51 -2.28
N GLN A 86 9.23 -15.71 -1.22
CA GLN A 86 8.92 -16.19 0.11
C GLN A 86 7.46 -16.68 0.24
N VAL A 87 6.54 -16.09 -0.51
CA VAL A 87 5.12 -16.49 -0.54
C VAL A 87 4.89 -17.66 -1.52
N HIS A 88 5.60 -17.65 -2.64
CA HIS A 88 5.47 -18.62 -3.72
C HIS A 88 6.71 -19.51 -3.82
N ILE A 89 7.16 -20.05 -2.68
CA ILE A 89 8.42 -20.78 -2.59
C ILE A 89 8.41 -22.06 -3.44
N ASP A 90 7.24 -22.62 -3.68
CA ASP A 90 6.97 -23.74 -4.57
C ASP A 90 7.30 -23.43 -6.04
N ARG A 91 7.26 -22.14 -6.43
CA ARG A 91 7.53 -21.65 -7.78
C ARG A 91 8.96 -21.15 -7.96
N LEU A 92 9.75 -21.16 -6.89
CA LEU A 92 11.16 -20.77 -6.94
C LEU A 92 11.95 -21.53 -8.02
N PRO A 93 11.78 -22.86 -8.23
CA PRO A 93 12.49 -23.58 -9.28
C PRO A 93 12.34 -22.96 -10.68
N ASP A 94 11.24 -22.27 -10.96
CA ASP A 94 10.97 -21.64 -12.25
C ASP A 94 11.86 -20.41 -12.52
N VAL A 95 12.43 -19.79 -11.48
CA VAL A 95 13.25 -18.56 -11.58
C VAL A 95 14.73 -18.77 -11.26
N LEU A 96 15.12 -19.94 -10.73
CA LEU A 96 16.48 -20.22 -10.25
C LEU A 96 17.56 -20.04 -11.32
N ASN A 97 17.33 -20.59 -12.53
CA ASN A 97 18.27 -20.47 -13.64
C ASN A 97 18.53 -19.01 -14.02
N TYR A 98 17.46 -18.23 -14.15
CA TYR A 98 17.53 -16.81 -14.47
C TYR A 98 18.25 -16.00 -13.40
N LEU A 99 17.96 -16.28 -12.12
CA LEU A 99 18.60 -15.61 -10.98
C LEU A 99 20.10 -15.88 -10.92
N ASN A 100 20.52 -17.12 -11.20
CA ASN A 100 21.93 -17.50 -11.17
C ASN A 100 22.78 -16.75 -12.19
N VAL A 101 22.24 -16.56 -13.40
CA VAL A 101 22.88 -15.75 -14.43
C VAL A 101 22.92 -14.27 -14.03
N PHE A 102 21.76 -13.75 -13.61
CA PHE A 102 21.55 -12.34 -13.33
C PHE A 102 22.36 -11.82 -12.14
N LEU A 103 22.31 -12.48 -10.98
CA LEU A 103 22.90 -11.98 -9.74
C LEU A 103 24.40 -11.76 -9.87
N GLY A 104 25.12 -12.66 -10.55
CA GLY A 104 26.55 -12.48 -10.80
C GLY A 104 26.87 -11.24 -11.64
N CYS A 105 26.09 -10.99 -12.70
CA CYS A 105 26.31 -9.84 -13.58
C CYS A 105 25.96 -8.51 -12.88
N LEU A 106 24.88 -8.49 -12.10
CA LEU A 106 24.50 -7.35 -11.27
C LEU A 106 25.57 -7.06 -10.21
N ALA A 107 25.98 -8.09 -9.46
CA ALA A 107 26.98 -7.98 -8.40
C ALA A 107 28.27 -7.34 -8.93
N ARG A 108 28.74 -7.79 -10.11
CA ARG A 108 29.91 -7.21 -10.76
C ARG A 108 29.74 -5.74 -11.07
N SER A 109 28.61 -5.36 -11.70
CA SER A 109 28.31 -3.95 -12.00
C SER A 109 28.35 -3.07 -10.75
N LEU A 110 27.69 -3.49 -9.67
CA LEU A 110 27.64 -2.72 -8.42
C LEU A 110 29.01 -2.59 -7.74
N LEU A 111 29.79 -3.69 -7.71
CA LEU A 111 31.13 -3.69 -7.13
C LEU A 111 32.10 -2.81 -7.93
N ASP A 112 32.01 -2.82 -9.26
CA ASP A 112 32.88 -2.00 -10.08
C ASP A 112 32.56 -0.51 -9.92
N ILE A 113 31.28 -0.11 -9.89
CA ILE A 113 30.87 1.27 -9.53
C ILE A 113 31.47 1.67 -8.17
N ALA A 114 31.35 0.78 -7.17
CA ALA A 114 31.86 1.04 -5.83
C ALA A 114 33.37 1.31 -5.80
N LYS A 115 34.16 0.50 -6.53
CA LYS A 115 35.61 0.72 -6.64
C LYS A 115 35.96 2.11 -7.15
N PHE A 116 35.17 2.68 -8.07
CA PHE A 116 35.45 4.01 -8.59
C PHE A 116 35.17 5.12 -7.59
N TYR A 117 33.99 5.15 -6.95
CA TYR A 117 33.68 6.23 -6.02
C TYR A 117 34.48 6.12 -4.71
N ASP A 118 34.85 4.89 -4.29
CA ASP A 118 35.68 4.64 -3.10
C ASP A 118 37.16 4.93 -3.34
N ASN A 119 37.61 5.06 -4.60
CA ASN A 119 39.02 5.28 -4.90
C ASN A 119 39.49 6.68 -4.48
N LYS A 120 40.10 6.77 -3.28
CA LYS A 120 40.56 8.03 -2.70
C LYS A 120 41.74 8.68 -3.43
N THR A 121 42.42 7.99 -4.34
CA THR A 121 43.61 8.51 -5.03
C THR A 121 43.28 9.47 -6.18
N LEU A 122 42.05 9.44 -6.69
CA LEU A 122 41.59 10.30 -7.78
C LEU A 122 40.70 11.45 -7.26
N SER A 123 40.68 12.56 -7.99
CA SER A 123 39.70 13.63 -7.74
C SER A 123 38.27 13.09 -7.97
N ARG A 124 37.29 13.68 -7.29
CA ARG A 124 35.88 13.24 -7.37
C ARG A 124 35.34 13.31 -8.80
N GLU A 125 35.67 14.35 -9.56
CA GLU A 125 35.28 14.47 -10.97
C GLU A 125 35.95 13.39 -11.84
N THR A 126 37.24 13.13 -11.63
CA THR A 126 37.96 12.08 -12.38
C THR A 126 37.39 10.69 -12.06
N ARG A 127 36.98 10.42 -10.81
CA ARG A 127 36.29 9.17 -10.44
C ARG A 127 35.02 8.99 -11.27
N TRP A 128 34.16 10.02 -11.33
CA TRP A 128 32.92 9.96 -12.11
C TRP A 128 33.18 9.76 -13.60
N ARG A 129 34.02 10.61 -14.21
CA ARG A 129 34.30 10.54 -15.64
C ARG A 129 34.87 9.19 -16.06
N LYS A 130 35.83 8.67 -15.29
CA LYS A 130 36.46 7.38 -15.56
C LYS A 130 35.47 6.24 -15.37
N MET A 131 34.72 6.24 -14.27
CA MET A 131 33.67 5.24 -14.04
C MET A 131 32.66 5.21 -15.18
N TYR A 132 32.11 6.37 -15.55
CA TYR A 132 31.08 6.43 -16.58
C TYR A 132 31.61 5.99 -17.94
N HIS A 133 32.84 6.38 -18.29
CA HIS A 133 33.50 5.96 -19.53
C HIS A 133 33.77 4.45 -19.55
N ASP A 134 34.53 3.94 -18.58
CA ASP A 134 34.98 2.55 -18.56
C ASP A 134 33.78 1.61 -18.47
N MET A 135 32.80 1.93 -17.63
CA MET A 135 31.61 1.10 -17.49
C MET A 135 30.64 1.21 -18.66
N SER A 136 30.63 2.30 -19.45
CA SER A 136 29.78 2.39 -20.65
C SER A 136 30.42 1.75 -21.87
N ALA A 137 31.75 1.58 -21.88
CA ALA A 137 32.46 0.83 -22.91
C ALA A 137 32.17 -0.68 -22.82
N GLU A 138 31.91 -1.20 -21.63
CA GLU A 138 31.48 -2.58 -21.41
C GLU A 138 30.09 -2.84 -22.05
N GLY A 139 29.94 -3.87 -22.90
CA GLY A 139 28.62 -4.23 -23.43
C GLY A 139 28.10 -3.36 -24.56
N ASN A 140 28.80 -2.28 -24.94
CA ASN A 140 28.28 -1.23 -25.83
C ASN A 140 26.89 -0.68 -25.40
N ILE A 141 26.58 -0.73 -24.10
CA ILE A 141 25.32 -0.24 -23.53
C ILE A 141 25.68 0.79 -22.47
N PRO A 142 25.17 2.04 -22.57
CA PRO A 142 25.47 3.04 -21.56
C PRO A 142 24.96 2.61 -20.18
N LEU A 143 25.68 3.01 -19.14
CA LEU A 143 25.50 2.46 -17.81
C LEU A 143 24.05 2.57 -17.25
N PRO A 144 23.32 3.70 -17.40
CA PRO A 144 21.92 3.76 -16.96
C PRO A 144 21.03 2.74 -17.68
N GLN A 145 21.21 2.57 -18.99
CA GLN A 145 20.46 1.63 -19.83
C GLN A 145 20.73 0.17 -19.42
N ARG A 146 21.93 -0.13 -18.93
CA ARG A 146 22.24 -1.45 -18.33
C ARG A 146 21.36 -1.74 -17.12
N PHE A 147 21.19 -0.77 -16.21
CA PHE A 147 20.31 -0.95 -15.05
C PHE A 147 18.84 -0.96 -15.43
N LEU A 148 18.43 -0.20 -16.45
CA LEU A 148 17.08 -0.28 -17.00
C LEU A 148 16.78 -1.69 -17.54
N MET A 149 17.74 -2.32 -18.23
CA MET A 149 17.65 -3.72 -18.66
C MET A 149 17.53 -4.68 -17.46
N TYR A 150 18.34 -4.50 -16.42
CA TYR A 150 18.24 -5.29 -15.18
C TYR A 150 16.88 -5.13 -14.49
N ASN A 151 16.35 -3.91 -14.44
CA ASN A 151 15.05 -3.60 -13.85
C ASN A 151 13.92 -4.28 -14.62
N HIS A 152 13.98 -4.23 -15.95
CA HIS A 152 13.00 -4.92 -16.79
C HIS A 152 13.06 -6.44 -16.59
N PHE A 153 14.27 -7.01 -16.51
CA PHE A 153 14.46 -8.43 -16.23
C PHE A 153 13.86 -8.85 -14.89
N LEU A 154 14.17 -8.12 -13.81
CA LEU A 154 13.60 -8.39 -12.49
C LEU A 154 12.07 -8.26 -12.47
N GLY A 155 11.52 -7.27 -13.19
CA GLY A 155 10.08 -7.13 -13.37
C GLY A 155 9.44 -8.36 -14.01
N LEU A 156 10.07 -8.93 -15.04
CA LEU A 156 9.61 -10.16 -15.69
C LEU A 156 9.73 -11.38 -14.77
N LEU A 157 10.77 -11.49 -13.93
CA LEU A 157 10.87 -12.55 -12.93
C LEU A 157 9.78 -12.45 -11.86
N ILE A 158 9.45 -11.23 -11.41
CA ILE A 158 8.31 -10.99 -10.51
C ILE A 158 7.00 -11.41 -11.19
N GLN A 159 6.81 -11.09 -12.47
CA GLN A 159 5.64 -11.50 -13.23
C GLN A 159 5.55 -13.02 -13.42
N LEU A 160 6.68 -13.69 -13.64
CA LEU A 160 6.75 -15.15 -13.76
C LEU A 160 6.33 -15.83 -12.46
N ILE A 161 6.92 -15.43 -11.32
CA ILE A 161 6.63 -16.07 -10.03
C ILE A 161 5.21 -15.79 -9.53
N THR A 162 4.67 -14.61 -9.86
CA THR A 162 3.28 -14.25 -9.57
C THR A 162 2.27 -14.80 -10.57
N ARG A 163 2.74 -15.44 -11.65
CA ARG A 163 1.88 -15.90 -12.75
C ARG A 163 1.02 -14.76 -13.33
N SER A 164 1.63 -13.60 -13.55
CA SER A 164 0.96 -12.44 -14.13
C SER A 164 0.43 -12.75 -15.54
N PRO A 165 -0.79 -12.32 -15.88
CA PRO A 165 -1.31 -12.49 -17.24
C PRO A 165 -0.57 -11.64 -18.29
N HIS A 166 0.25 -10.69 -17.85
CA HIS A 166 1.06 -9.81 -18.71
C HIS A 166 2.49 -10.33 -18.90
N PHE A 167 2.81 -11.49 -18.35
CA PHE A 167 4.14 -12.08 -18.49
C PHE A 167 4.45 -12.40 -19.95
N ASP A 168 5.59 -11.92 -20.43
CA ASP A 168 6.12 -12.16 -21.76
C ASP A 168 7.45 -12.88 -21.69
N ILE A 169 7.45 -14.18 -22.04
CA ILE A 169 8.68 -14.95 -22.02
C ILE A 169 9.64 -14.55 -23.14
N ASN A 170 9.16 -14.16 -24.32
CA ASN A 170 10.07 -13.85 -25.43
C ASN A 170 10.96 -12.66 -25.04
N THR A 171 10.38 -11.70 -24.33
CA THR A 171 11.13 -10.57 -23.77
C THR A 171 12.05 -11.01 -22.64
N LEU A 172 11.65 -11.96 -21.78
CA LEU A 172 12.52 -12.50 -20.72
C LEU A 172 13.76 -13.18 -21.31
N ASP A 173 13.57 -14.08 -22.27
CA ASP A 173 14.65 -14.82 -22.93
C ASP A 173 15.57 -13.89 -23.71
N ALA A 174 15.01 -12.93 -24.45
CA ALA A 174 15.81 -11.94 -25.17
C ALA A 174 16.69 -11.09 -24.25
N ILE A 175 16.21 -10.74 -23.06
CA ILE A 175 17.01 -10.00 -22.07
C ILE A 175 18.00 -10.93 -21.36
N HIS A 176 17.61 -12.17 -21.08
CA HIS A 176 18.49 -13.19 -20.54
C HIS A 176 19.72 -13.39 -21.45
N ASP A 177 19.52 -13.51 -22.75
CA ASP A 177 20.60 -13.64 -23.74
C ASP A 177 21.51 -12.41 -23.78
N ARG A 178 20.93 -11.20 -23.68
CA ARG A 178 21.72 -9.96 -23.57
C ARG A 178 22.57 -9.93 -22.30
N ILE A 179 22.03 -10.40 -21.17
CA ILE A 179 22.77 -10.49 -19.91
C ILE A 179 23.89 -11.52 -20.02
N ASN A 180 23.67 -12.67 -20.67
CA ASN A 180 24.70 -13.67 -20.93
C ASN A 180 25.81 -13.14 -21.83
N LYS A 181 25.47 -12.44 -22.91
CA LYS A 181 26.48 -11.79 -23.75
C LYS A 181 27.32 -10.78 -22.96
N LEU A 182 26.68 -9.94 -22.15
CA LEU A 182 27.40 -9.00 -21.26
C LEU A 182 28.29 -9.74 -20.24
N ARG A 183 27.84 -10.90 -19.77
CA ARG A 183 28.59 -11.76 -18.84
C ARG A 183 29.87 -12.31 -19.50
N GLU A 184 29.76 -12.79 -20.73
CA GLU A 184 30.87 -13.29 -21.55
C GLU A 184 31.90 -12.19 -21.83
N GLU A 185 31.46 -11.02 -22.29
CA GLU A 185 32.33 -9.87 -22.55
C GLU A 185 33.09 -9.38 -21.30
N ARG A 186 32.56 -9.68 -20.11
CA ARG A 186 33.17 -9.35 -18.81
C ARG A 186 34.01 -10.50 -18.22
N GLY A 187 34.15 -11.61 -18.94
CA GLY A 187 34.91 -12.78 -18.48
C GLY A 187 34.34 -13.42 -17.21
N ILE A 188 33.05 -13.25 -16.94
CA ILE A 188 32.40 -13.89 -15.78
C ILE A 188 32.06 -15.33 -16.21
N PRO A 189 32.56 -16.37 -15.51
CA PRO A 189 32.37 -17.76 -15.93
C PRO A 189 30.88 -18.13 -15.98
N PRO A 190 30.43 -19.03 -16.86
CA PRO A 190 29.04 -19.50 -16.85
C PRO A 190 28.70 -20.17 -15.50
N PRO A 191 27.43 -20.12 -15.05
CA PRO A 191 27.04 -20.84 -13.86
C PRO A 191 27.35 -22.35 -14.00
N PRO A 192 27.89 -23.01 -12.96
CA PRO A 192 28.50 -24.34 -13.08
C PRO A 192 27.51 -25.47 -13.46
N VAL A 193 26.21 -25.31 -13.20
CA VAL A 193 25.14 -26.27 -13.58
C VAL A 193 23.81 -25.51 -13.71
N PRO A 194 22.90 -25.87 -14.65
CA PRO A 194 21.51 -25.45 -14.58
C PRO A 194 20.88 -25.87 -13.25
N VAL A 195 20.37 -24.91 -12.48
CA VAL A 195 19.72 -25.14 -11.20
C VAL A 195 18.21 -25.06 -11.42
N GLY A 196 17.56 -26.21 -11.64
CA GLY A 196 16.10 -26.31 -11.75
C GLY A 196 15.61 -26.94 -13.05
N PRO A 197 14.30 -27.29 -13.12
CA PRO A 197 13.70 -27.91 -14.30
C PRO A 197 13.63 -26.93 -15.47
N ALA A 198 13.58 -27.46 -16.70
CA ALA A 198 13.27 -26.66 -17.88
C ALA A 198 11.84 -26.12 -17.75
N VAL A 199 11.70 -24.80 -17.76
CA VAL A 199 10.40 -24.14 -17.58
C VAL A 199 9.63 -24.18 -18.90
N ASN A 200 8.43 -24.78 -18.91
CA ASN A 200 7.49 -24.63 -20.02
C ASN A 200 6.56 -23.42 -19.76
N PRO A 201 6.80 -22.27 -20.41
CA PRO A 201 6.11 -21.03 -20.10
C PRO A 201 4.67 -21.02 -20.58
N GLN A 202 4.38 -21.72 -21.69
CA GLN A 202 3.03 -21.86 -22.22
C GLN A 202 2.14 -22.65 -21.25
N ALA A 203 2.69 -23.70 -20.63
CA ALA A 203 2.00 -24.44 -19.57
C ALA A 203 1.75 -23.55 -18.33
N LEU A 204 2.75 -22.78 -17.89
CA LEU A 204 2.61 -21.84 -16.78
C LEU A 204 1.55 -20.76 -17.05
N MET A 205 1.46 -20.24 -18.27
CA MET A 205 0.44 -19.24 -18.64
C MET A 205 -0.98 -19.83 -18.67
N GLN A 206 -1.15 -21.09 -19.05
CA GLN A 206 -2.47 -21.74 -18.96
C GLN A 206 -2.91 -21.89 -17.50
N VAL A 207 -1.98 -22.25 -16.62
CA VAL A 207 -2.22 -22.32 -15.17
C VAL A 207 -2.56 -20.93 -14.61
N ALA A 208 -1.79 -19.90 -14.98
CA ALA A 208 -2.03 -18.51 -14.60
C ALA A 208 -3.44 -18.01 -14.97
N ARG A 209 -3.92 -18.33 -16.18
CA ARG A 209 -5.27 -17.97 -16.64
C ARG A 209 -6.36 -18.64 -15.79
N ARG A 210 -6.16 -19.89 -15.38
CA ARG A 210 -7.08 -20.61 -14.48
C ARG A 210 -7.04 -20.07 -13.05
N GLU A 211 -5.93 -19.46 -12.65
CA GLU A 211 -5.71 -18.95 -11.29
C GLU A 211 -6.27 -17.56 -11.00
N ARG A 212 -6.82 -16.86 -12.01
CA ARG A 212 -7.40 -15.52 -11.78
C ARG A 212 -8.38 -15.51 -10.61
N THR A 213 -8.32 -14.42 -9.85
CA THR A 213 -8.99 -14.28 -8.57
C THR A 213 -10.11 -13.26 -8.76
N ASP A 214 -11.33 -13.74 -9.01
CA ASP A 214 -12.52 -12.87 -9.15
C ASP A 214 -13.01 -12.42 -7.75
N HIS A 215 -12.10 -11.90 -6.93
CA HIS A 215 -12.37 -11.46 -5.58
C HIS A 215 -12.41 -9.93 -5.54
N TRP A 216 -13.49 -9.37 -5.00
CA TRP A 216 -13.75 -7.92 -4.95
C TRP A 216 -12.57 -7.09 -4.38
N ALA A 217 -11.86 -7.64 -3.39
CA ALA A 217 -10.74 -6.97 -2.73
C ALA A 217 -9.56 -6.64 -3.67
N THR A 218 -9.46 -7.30 -4.82
CA THR A 218 -8.41 -7.05 -5.83
C THR A 218 -8.54 -5.70 -6.52
N GLU A 219 -9.73 -5.11 -6.53
CA GLU A 219 -9.99 -3.84 -7.20
C GLU A 219 -9.93 -2.63 -6.27
N ILE A 220 -10.14 -2.81 -4.96
CA ILE A 220 -10.28 -1.71 -3.99
C ILE A 220 -9.13 -0.72 -4.06
N PHE A 221 -7.90 -1.21 -4.10
CA PHE A 221 -6.69 -0.38 -4.10
C PHE A 221 -6.11 -0.11 -5.49
N SER A 222 -6.70 -0.70 -6.53
CA SER A 222 -6.36 -0.44 -7.93
C SER A 222 -7.18 0.72 -8.50
N ARG A 223 -8.34 1.01 -7.92
CA ARG A 223 -9.18 2.15 -8.28
C ARG A 223 -8.53 3.47 -7.81
N PRO A 224 -8.55 4.53 -8.62
CA PRO A 224 -8.03 5.84 -8.22
C PRO A 224 -8.85 6.41 -7.06
N LEU A 225 -8.19 7.09 -6.13
CA LEU A 225 -8.88 7.79 -5.03
C LEU A 225 -9.51 9.09 -5.55
N PRO A 226 -10.80 9.36 -5.25
CA PRO A 226 -11.47 10.59 -5.69
C PRO A 226 -10.95 11.83 -4.94
N SER A 227 -10.36 11.65 -3.76
CA SER A 227 -9.72 12.67 -2.94
C SER A 227 -8.55 12.09 -2.15
N ARG A 228 -7.68 12.97 -1.64
CA ARG A 228 -6.51 12.62 -0.82
C ARG A 228 -6.42 13.57 0.36
N THR A 229 -7.36 13.43 1.29
CA THR A 229 -7.43 14.30 2.46
C THR A 229 -6.32 13.96 3.43
N ALA A 230 -5.42 14.90 3.66
CA ALA A 230 -4.26 14.70 4.52
C ALA A 230 -4.69 14.49 5.98
N LEU A 231 -4.14 13.47 6.63
CA LEU A 231 -4.32 13.26 8.07
C LEU A 231 -3.46 14.25 8.87
N SER A 232 -3.99 14.71 10.00
CA SER A 232 -3.32 15.71 10.83
C SER A 232 -2.08 15.13 11.54
N GLY A 233 -1.07 15.98 11.73
CA GLY A 233 0.18 15.65 12.41
C GLY A 233 1.34 15.32 11.47
N LYS A 234 2.54 15.17 12.05
CA LYS A 234 3.74 14.81 11.28
C LYS A 234 3.59 13.38 10.73
N PRO A 235 3.93 13.11 9.47
CA PRO A 235 3.98 11.75 8.93
C PRO A 235 4.84 10.90 9.85
N ARG A 236 4.25 9.86 10.43
CA ARG A 236 4.98 8.90 11.27
C ARG A 236 5.23 7.65 10.44
N ALA A 237 6.36 6.99 10.64
CA ALA A 237 6.59 5.68 10.06
C ALA A 237 5.60 4.65 10.62
N SER A 238 5.28 3.63 9.84
CA SER A 238 4.59 2.44 10.32
C SER A 238 5.52 1.65 11.25
N ILE A 239 4.94 0.87 12.16
CA ILE A 239 5.69 0.13 13.19
C ILE A 239 5.36 -1.36 13.09
N PRO A 240 6.30 -2.18 12.59
CA PRO A 240 6.22 -3.63 12.67
C PRO A 240 6.67 -4.14 14.05
N HIS A 241 5.81 -4.87 14.76
CA HIS A 241 6.13 -5.41 16.09
C HIS A 241 6.48 -6.91 16.07
N GLY A 242 6.03 -7.65 15.06
CA GLY A 242 6.35 -9.07 14.89
C GLY A 242 5.52 -10.02 15.77
N PRO A 243 5.87 -11.33 15.80
CA PRO A 243 7.20 -11.89 15.58
C PRO A 243 7.59 -11.96 14.10
N PHE A 244 8.90 -11.86 13.82
CA PHE A 244 9.45 -11.97 12.48
C PHE A 244 10.28 -13.24 12.30
N VAL A 245 10.27 -13.77 11.08
CA VAL A 245 11.15 -14.84 10.60
C VAL A 245 12.07 -14.31 9.51
N ASN A 246 13.21 -14.96 9.32
CA ASN A 246 14.16 -14.58 8.27
C ASN A 246 13.69 -15.03 6.88
N PRO A 247 14.22 -14.45 5.78
CA PRO A 247 14.00 -14.97 4.45
C PRO A 247 14.42 -16.44 4.34
N GLY A 248 13.69 -17.24 3.58
CA GLY A 248 14.00 -18.66 3.37
C GLY A 248 13.63 -19.58 4.55
N GLU A 249 13.33 -19.04 5.73
CA GLU A 249 12.70 -19.82 6.80
C GLU A 249 11.27 -20.17 6.38
N VAL A 250 10.85 -21.41 6.68
CA VAL A 250 9.54 -21.92 6.27
C VAL A 250 8.44 -21.16 7.02
N MET A 251 7.82 -20.21 6.32
CA MET A 251 6.53 -19.70 6.72
C MET A 251 5.45 -20.70 6.33
N ARG A 252 4.46 -20.90 7.20
CA ARG A 252 3.28 -21.72 6.90
C ARG A 252 2.32 -20.96 5.98
N ILE A 253 2.80 -20.62 4.78
CA ILE A 253 1.97 -20.04 3.73
C ILE A 253 1.50 -21.19 2.84
N PRO A 254 0.18 -21.38 2.67
CA PRO A 254 -0.34 -22.38 1.74
C PRO A 254 0.17 -22.13 0.32
N SER A 255 0.66 -23.18 -0.36
CA SER A 255 0.95 -23.12 -1.80
C SER A 255 -0.27 -22.65 -2.59
N ASP A 256 -0.04 -21.98 -3.72
CA ASP A 256 -1.10 -21.40 -4.57
C ASP A 256 -2.04 -20.39 -3.87
N SER A 257 -1.55 -19.77 -2.79
CA SER A 257 -2.22 -18.63 -2.18
C SER A 257 -2.41 -17.49 -3.18
N LYS A 258 -3.63 -16.98 -3.22
CA LYS A 258 -4.09 -15.98 -4.19
C LYS A 258 -3.95 -14.58 -3.60
N GLU A 259 -3.08 -13.73 -4.16
CA GLU A 259 -2.96 -12.34 -3.68
C GLU A 259 -4.28 -11.60 -3.93
N LEU A 260 -4.80 -10.97 -2.88
CA LEU A 260 -5.94 -10.06 -2.95
C LEU A 260 -5.45 -8.66 -3.22
N PHE A 261 -4.55 -8.14 -2.39
CA PHE A 261 -3.94 -6.83 -2.62
C PHE A 261 -2.61 -6.70 -1.88
N ARG A 262 -1.81 -5.73 -2.32
CA ARG A 262 -0.53 -5.37 -1.73
C ARG A 262 -0.45 -3.87 -1.53
N ARG A 263 0.10 -3.45 -0.38
CA ARG A 263 0.33 -2.04 -0.01
C ARG A 263 1.75 -1.85 0.49
N LEU A 264 2.37 -0.76 0.04
CA LEU A 264 3.71 -0.36 0.41
C LEU A 264 3.63 0.81 1.38
N PHE A 265 4.47 0.79 2.41
CA PHE A 265 4.58 1.80 3.45
C PHE A 265 6.06 2.18 3.64
N ASP A 266 6.30 3.38 4.18
CA ASP A 266 7.61 3.86 4.61
C ASP A 266 8.72 3.74 3.55
N ASN A 267 8.45 4.26 2.34
CA ASN A 267 9.38 4.19 1.20
C ASN A 267 9.78 2.74 0.83
N ASN A 268 8.82 1.82 0.88
CA ASN A 268 8.97 0.39 0.60
C ASN A 268 9.86 -0.35 1.62
N ASN A 269 10.01 0.19 2.83
CA ASN A 269 10.62 -0.56 3.93
C ASN A 269 9.61 -1.49 4.61
N LEU A 270 8.31 -1.28 4.39
CA LEU A 270 7.26 -2.14 4.91
C LEU A 270 6.27 -2.47 3.80
N THR A 271 6.04 -3.76 3.57
CA THR A 271 5.05 -4.26 2.62
C THR A 271 3.99 -5.05 3.39
N VAL A 272 2.72 -4.76 3.13
CA VAL A 272 1.58 -5.54 3.61
C VAL A 272 0.88 -6.16 2.41
N SER A 273 0.83 -7.48 2.37
CA SER A 273 0.12 -8.22 1.32
C SER A 273 -0.94 -9.10 1.96
N VAL A 274 -2.15 -9.11 1.40
CA VAL A 274 -3.24 -9.97 1.86
C VAL A 274 -3.50 -11.03 0.81
N TYR A 275 -3.62 -12.27 1.24
CA TYR A 275 -3.82 -13.43 0.39
C TYR A 275 -5.04 -14.22 0.85
N LEU A 276 -5.58 -15.01 -0.08
CA LEU A 276 -6.64 -15.97 0.16
C LEU A 276 -6.05 -17.39 0.16
N ASN A 277 -6.27 -18.13 1.24
CA ASN A 277 -5.90 -19.54 1.29
C ASN A 277 -6.76 -20.33 0.28
N PRO A 278 -6.16 -21.12 -0.62
CA PRO A 278 -6.91 -21.78 -1.70
C PRO A 278 -7.82 -22.90 -1.20
N PHE A 279 -7.50 -23.50 -0.04
CA PHE A 279 -8.23 -24.64 0.51
C PHE A 279 -9.48 -24.21 1.28
N ASN A 280 -9.31 -23.31 2.26
CA ASN A 280 -10.39 -22.92 3.16
C ASN A 280 -10.98 -21.52 2.86
N LYS A 281 -10.45 -20.82 1.84
CA LYS A 281 -10.86 -19.46 1.45
C LYS A 281 -10.73 -18.41 2.57
N THR A 282 -9.92 -18.68 3.58
CA THR A 282 -9.69 -17.72 4.67
C THR A 282 -8.62 -16.72 4.26
N PRO A 283 -8.84 -15.41 4.48
CA PRO A 283 -7.85 -14.40 4.20
C PRO A 283 -6.79 -14.34 5.30
N PHE A 284 -5.55 -14.12 4.89
CA PHE A 284 -4.41 -13.93 5.79
C PHE A 284 -3.51 -12.81 5.26
N MET A 285 -2.77 -12.19 6.18
CA MET A 285 -1.89 -11.07 5.93
C MET A 285 -0.44 -11.49 6.10
N VAL A 286 0.40 -11.09 5.16
CA VAL A 286 1.86 -11.22 5.18
C VAL A 286 2.45 -9.83 5.25
N VAL A 287 3.32 -9.61 6.23
CA VAL A 287 4.09 -8.39 6.41
C VAL A 287 5.55 -8.70 6.07
N SER A 288 6.15 -7.92 5.18
CA SER A 288 7.60 -7.88 4.97
C SER A 288 8.12 -6.55 5.49
N HIS A 289 9.15 -6.58 6.32
CA HIS A 289 9.80 -5.40 6.88
C HIS A 289 11.29 -5.47 6.59
N TYR A 290 11.81 -4.50 5.85
CA TYR A 290 13.23 -4.40 5.57
C TYR A 290 13.95 -3.71 6.72
N GLN A 291 14.81 -4.46 7.41
CA GLN A 291 15.58 -3.97 8.55
C GLN A 291 17.04 -4.42 8.44
N HIS A 292 17.98 -3.48 8.61
CA HIS A 292 19.43 -3.74 8.61
C HIS A 292 19.98 -4.52 7.39
N GLY A 293 19.34 -4.39 6.22
CA GLY A 293 19.79 -5.09 5.01
C GLY A 293 19.13 -6.43 4.76
N GLN A 294 18.11 -6.80 5.53
CA GLN A 294 17.38 -8.06 5.40
C GLN A 294 15.87 -7.82 5.41
N SER A 295 15.12 -8.61 4.64
CA SER A 295 13.66 -8.64 4.71
C SER A 295 13.21 -9.58 5.82
N LEU A 296 12.44 -9.09 6.76
CA LEU A 296 11.88 -9.86 7.88
C LEU A 296 10.39 -10.07 7.63
N PHE A 297 9.91 -11.30 7.84
CA PHE A 297 8.54 -11.66 7.48
C PHE A 297 7.67 -12.02 8.68
N SER A 298 6.40 -11.66 8.65
CA SER A 298 5.42 -12.06 9.67
C SER A 298 4.07 -12.36 9.03
N THR A 299 3.38 -13.41 9.49
CA THR A 299 2.12 -13.87 8.91
C THR A 299 1.05 -14.04 9.96
N LYS A 300 -0.15 -13.53 9.67
CA LYS A 300 -1.33 -13.71 10.54
C LYS A 300 -2.62 -13.87 9.73
N GLY A 301 -3.48 -14.79 10.14
CA GLY A 301 -4.85 -14.85 9.64
C GLY A 301 -5.59 -13.55 9.98
N ILE A 302 -6.43 -13.06 9.08
CA ILE A 302 -7.23 -11.85 9.34
C ILE A 302 -8.16 -12.07 10.55
N HIS A 303 -8.67 -13.29 10.71
CA HIS A 303 -9.50 -13.71 11.84
C HIS A 303 -8.79 -13.65 13.20
N GLU A 304 -7.45 -13.72 13.23
CA GLU A 304 -6.64 -13.65 14.46
C GLU A 304 -6.37 -12.22 14.95
N LEU A 305 -6.69 -11.22 14.13
CA LEU A 305 -6.27 -9.84 14.34
C LEU A 305 -7.45 -8.97 14.77
N CYS A 306 -7.19 -8.02 15.66
CA CYS A 306 -8.11 -6.94 15.96
C CYS A 306 -7.59 -5.62 15.41
N ILE A 307 -8.44 -4.83 14.76
CA ILE A 307 -8.08 -3.53 14.20
C ILE A 307 -8.65 -2.37 15.01
N LYS A 308 -7.88 -1.30 15.17
CA LYS A 308 -8.38 -0.04 15.74
C LYS A 308 -7.65 1.15 15.14
N ARG A 309 -8.33 2.30 15.04
CA ARG A 309 -7.67 3.56 14.70
C ARG A 309 -7.03 4.22 15.92
N SER A 310 -5.86 4.78 15.72
CA SER A 310 -5.13 5.60 16.67
C SER A 310 -4.51 6.79 15.93
N ASN A 311 -5.22 7.91 15.87
CA ASN A 311 -4.89 9.08 15.04
C ASN A 311 -4.81 8.69 13.55
N GLY A 312 -3.77 9.11 12.82
CA GLY A 312 -3.51 8.70 11.43
C GLY A 312 -2.92 7.28 11.26
N ARG A 313 -3.20 6.37 12.21
CA ARG A 313 -2.73 4.98 12.16
C ARG A 313 -3.83 3.96 12.38
N LEU A 314 -3.69 2.81 11.73
CA LEU A 314 -4.41 1.59 12.10
C LEU A 314 -3.49 0.65 12.87
N VAL A 315 -3.89 0.30 14.07
CA VAL A 315 -3.19 -0.64 14.95
C VAL A 315 -3.86 -1.99 14.84
N LEU A 316 -3.15 -2.96 14.27
CA LEU A 316 -3.54 -4.36 14.25
C LEU A 316 -2.89 -5.05 15.46
N LYS A 317 -3.72 -5.66 16.29
CA LYS A 317 -3.30 -6.42 17.46
C LYS A 317 -3.48 -7.91 17.23
N ARG A 318 -2.58 -8.71 17.79
CA ARG A 318 -2.70 -10.17 17.89
C ARG A 318 -2.87 -10.58 19.34
N TRP A 319 -3.48 -11.73 19.58
CA TRP A 319 -3.39 -12.37 20.89
C TRP A 319 -1.95 -12.85 21.15
N SER A 320 -1.49 -12.68 22.39
CA SER A 320 -0.20 -13.19 22.85
C SER A 320 -0.43 -14.20 23.96
N GLU A 321 -0.30 -15.48 23.65
CA GLU A 321 -0.50 -16.57 24.63
C GLU A 321 0.42 -16.41 25.86
N SER A 322 1.69 -16.06 25.65
CA SER A 322 2.63 -15.86 26.77
C SER A 322 2.28 -14.70 27.71
N ALA A 323 1.53 -13.71 27.22
CA ALA A 323 1.19 -12.51 27.99
C ALA A 323 -0.31 -12.44 28.34
N GLN A 324 -1.11 -13.41 27.86
CA GLN A 324 -2.56 -13.48 28.02
C GLN A 324 -3.26 -12.14 27.71
N CYS A 325 -2.78 -11.42 26.69
CA CYS A 325 -3.34 -10.14 26.30
C CYS A 325 -3.11 -9.82 24.81
N GLY A 326 -3.90 -8.87 24.28
CA GLY A 326 -3.75 -8.37 22.92
C GLY A 326 -2.57 -7.41 22.78
N LYS A 327 -1.54 -7.83 22.05
CA LYS A 327 -0.34 -7.03 21.76
C LYS A 327 -0.38 -6.44 20.35
N PRO A 328 0.14 -5.22 20.12
CA PRO A 328 0.37 -4.71 18.77
C PRO A 328 1.18 -5.72 17.96
N TRP A 329 0.72 -6.00 16.75
CA TRP A 329 1.43 -6.77 15.74
C TRP A 329 1.97 -5.84 14.66
N LEU A 330 1.15 -4.86 14.26
CA LEU A 330 1.45 -3.93 13.19
C LEU A 330 0.74 -2.60 13.43
N GLU A 331 1.43 -1.48 13.22
CA GLU A 331 0.82 -0.15 13.17
C GLU A 331 1.07 0.46 11.80
N LEU A 332 0.03 0.64 11.01
CA LEU A 332 0.13 1.22 9.67
C LEU A 332 -0.16 2.70 9.72
N ALA A 333 0.79 3.51 9.26
CA ALA A 333 0.62 4.95 9.13
C ALA A 333 0.12 5.30 7.72
N PHE A 334 -0.97 6.05 7.67
CA PHE A 334 -1.58 6.48 6.42
C PHE A 334 -1.30 7.96 6.19
N LEU A 335 -1.07 8.32 4.93
CA LEU A 335 -0.93 9.72 4.52
C LEU A 335 -2.30 10.38 4.33
N THR A 336 -3.26 9.59 3.83
CA THR A 336 -4.61 10.06 3.50
C THR A 336 -5.66 9.34 4.32
N TRP A 337 -6.73 10.05 4.65
CA TRP A 337 -7.87 9.49 5.38
C TRP A 337 -8.59 8.42 4.54
N GLU A 338 -8.72 8.64 3.23
CA GLU A 338 -9.40 7.72 2.31
C GLU A 338 -8.71 6.35 2.29
N GLU A 339 -7.37 6.29 2.20
CA GLU A 339 -6.64 5.01 2.21
C GLU A 339 -6.81 4.27 3.54
N MET A 340 -6.86 4.99 4.65
CA MET A 340 -7.09 4.42 5.98
C MET A 340 -8.50 3.82 6.09
N VAL A 341 -9.52 4.55 5.63
CA VAL A 341 -10.90 4.07 5.59
C VAL A 341 -11.02 2.82 4.73
N LEU A 342 -10.45 2.84 3.51
CA LEU A 342 -10.51 1.69 2.60
C LEU A 342 -9.83 0.46 3.19
N PHE A 343 -8.66 0.64 3.83
CA PHE A 343 -7.97 -0.46 4.52
C PHE A 343 -8.81 -1.02 5.66
N HIS A 344 -9.39 -0.15 6.49
CA HIS A 344 -10.26 -0.57 7.58
C HIS A 344 -11.50 -1.34 7.10
N CYS A 345 -12.28 -0.77 6.17
CA CYS A 345 -13.48 -1.42 5.65
C CYS A 345 -13.15 -2.75 4.94
N THR A 346 -12.06 -2.80 4.18
CA THR A 346 -11.59 -4.04 3.55
C THR A 346 -11.23 -5.10 4.59
N PHE A 347 -10.52 -4.72 5.65
CA PHE A 347 -10.18 -5.63 6.74
C PHE A 347 -11.43 -6.20 7.41
N ILE A 348 -12.41 -5.35 7.76
CA ILE A 348 -13.65 -5.80 8.41
C ILE A 348 -14.45 -6.72 7.49
N ALA A 349 -14.61 -6.37 6.22
CA ALA A 349 -15.33 -7.22 5.27
C ALA A 349 -14.64 -8.58 5.06
N LEU A 350 -13.31 -8.61 4.96
CA LEU A 350 -12.55 -9.86 4.88
C LEU A 350 -12.66 -10.70 6.17
N LYS A 351 -12.63 -10.06 7.33
CA LYS A 351 -12.77 -10.74 8.62
C LYS A 351 -14.17 -11.35 8.77
N MET A 352 -15.22 -10.60 8.47
CA MET A 352 -16.60 -11.08 8.56
C MET A 352 -16.88 -12.24 7.60
N ASN A 353 -16.30 -12.23 6.40
CA ASN A 353 -16.47 -13.32 5.43
C ASN A 353 -15.54 -14.53 5.67
N SER A 354 -14.75 -14.53 6.74
CA SER A 354 -13.86 -15.64 7.07
C SER A 354 -14.59 -16.67 7.94
N ALA A 355 -14.64 -17.92 7.49
CA ALA A 355 -15.24 -19.03 8.23
C ALA A 355 -14.56 -19.32 9.60
N LEU A 356 -13.35 -18.78 9.82
CA LEU A 356 -12.62 -18.90 11.09
C LEU A 356 -12.88 -17.74 12.05
N SER A 357 -13.64 -16.72 11.64
CA SER A 357 -13.97 -15.59 12.49
C SER A 357 -15.09 -15.94 13.43
N VAL A 358 -14.79 -16.01 14.73
CA VAL A 358 -15.78 -16.34 15.76
C VAL A 358 -16.57 -15.11 16.20
N ASN A 359 -15.89 -13.98 16.40
CA ASN A 359 -16.55 -12.72 16.76
C ASN A 359 -15.65 -11.52 16.40
N LEU A 360 -16.27 -10.37 16.11
CA LEU A 360 -15.59 -9.08 16.03
C LEU A 360 -15.92 -8.28 17.27
N MET A 361 -14.91 -7.62 17.84
CA MET A 361 -15.15 -6.72 18.96
C MET A 361 -15.94 -5.50 18.47
N PRO A 362 -16.91 -4.97 19.24
CA PRO A 362 -17.72 -3.81 18.83
C PRO A 362 -16.89 -2.60 18.37
N GLU A 363 -15.71 -2.42 18.95
CA GLU A 363 -14.78 -1.34 18.62
C GLU A 363 -14.13 -1.50 17.23
N GLU A 364 -14.08 -2.70 16.67
CA GLU A 364 -13.53 -2.96 15.34
C GLU A 364 -14.47 -2.46 14.23
N TYR A 365 -15.78 -2.43 14.47
CA TYR A 365 -16.73 -1.89 13.48
C TYR A 365 -16.64 -0.37 13.33
N VAL A 366 -16.06 0.31 14.33
CA VAL A 366 -16.04 1.77 14.41
C VAL A 366 -14.63 2.28 14.16
N LEU A 367 -14.46 3.05 13.08
CA LEU A 367 -13.23 3.78 12.86
C LEU A 367 -13.16 4.98 13.82
N LYS A 368 -12.54 4.78 14.98
CA LYS A 368 -12.42 5.82 16.03
C LYS A 368 -11.94 7.16 15.46
N GLY A 369 -12.67 8.23 15.77
CA GLY A 369 -12.43 9.57 15.24
C GLY A 369 -13.51 10.01 14.25
N GLU A 370 -14.29 9.08 13.70
CA GLU A 370 -15.47 9.41 12.90
C GLU A 370 -16.72 9.64 13.76
N LYS A 371 -17.45 10.71 13.46
CA LYS A 371 -18.76 11.03 14.03
C LYS A 371 -19.86 10.57 13.07
N LYS A 372 -20.92 9.96 13.62
CA LYS A 372 -22.12 9.60 12.86
C LYS A 372 -23.02 10.83 12.75
N MET A 373 -23.09 11.43 11.57
CA MET A 373 -23.86 12.64 11.32
C MET A 373 -25.31 12.34 10.92
N PHE A 374 -25.51 11.22 10.22
CA PHE A 374 -26.82 10.77 9.76
C PHE A 374 -26.84 9.25 9.68
N ARG A 375 -27.99 8.62 9.93
CA ARG A 375 -28.22 7.19 9.72
C ARG A 375 -29.67 6.91 9.33
N ALA A 376 -29.88 6.11 8.29
CA ALA A 376 -31.22 5.67 7.88
C ALA A 376 -31.22 4.27 7.26
N ALA A 377 -32.38 3.63 7.23
CA ALA A 377 -32.58 2.39 6.50
C ALA A 377 -32.88 2.69 5.02
N ILE A 378 -32.17 2.00 4.13
CA ILE A 378 -32.30 2.09 2.68
C ILE A 378 -32.63 0.72 2.09
N LEU A 379 -33.22 0.73 0.90
CA LEU A 379 -33.31 -0.41 0.00
C LEU A 379 -32.26 -0.22 -1.08
N ASP A 380 -31.33 -1.17 -1.19
CA ASP A 380 -30.17 -1.06 -2.08
C ASP A 380 -29.82 -2.44 -2.61
N ASP A 381 -29.72 -2.56 -3.94
CA ASP A 381 -29.63 -3.83 -4.67
C ASP A 381 -30.71 -4.87 -4.26
N GLY A 382 -31.91 -4.40 -3.89
CA GLY A 382 -33.01 -5.25 -3.44
C GLY A 382 -32.88 -5.77 -1.99
N PHE A 383 -31.85 -5.35 -1.26
CA PHE A 383 -31.63 -5.73 0.14
C PHE A 383 -31.78 -4.54 1.09
N ASN A 384 -32.06 -4.86 2.36
CA ASN A 384 -32.19 -3.87 3.41
C ASN A 384 -30.81 -3.54 4.00
N HIS A 385 -30.43 -2.27 3.92
CA HIS A 385 -29.14 -1.80 4.43
C HIS A 385 -29.32 -0.56 5.31
N HIS A 386 -28.29 -0.26 6.09
CA HIS A 386 -28.17 1.02 6.76
C HIS A 386 -27.19 1.91 6.01
N LEU A 387 -27.67 3.09 5.62
CA LEU A 387 -26.80 4.17 5.16
C LEU A 387 -26.42 5.03 6.36
N THR A 388 -25.12 5.23 6.56
CA THR A 388 -24.58 6.14 7.56
C THR A 388 -23.70 7.19 6.87
N VAL A 389 -23.84 8.45 7.28
CA VAL A 389 -22.91 9.53 6.91
C VAL A 389 -21.93 9.69 8.06
N PHE A 390 -20.65 9.50 7.76
CA PHE A 390 -19.56 9.70 8.71
C PHE A 390 -18.81 10.97 8.36
N GLU A 391 -18.44 11.74 9.40
CA GLU A 391 -17.52 12.87 9.31
C GLU A 391 -16.31 12.59 10.20
N ASP A 392 -15.11 12.71 9.64
CA ASP A 392 -13.87 12.59 10.37
C ASP A 392 -13.63 13.83 11.24
N ALA A 393 -13.50 13.65 12.55
CA ALA A 393 -13.38 14.78 13.48
C ALA A 393 -12.08 15.59 13.32
N ASP A 394 -11.02 14.98 12.77
CA ASP A 394 -9.71 15.63 12.63
C ASP A 394 -9.61 16.44 11.33
N THR A 395 -10.20 15.92 10.24
CA THR A 395 -10.07 16.47 8.89
C THR A 395 -11.34 17.13 8.35
N GLY A 396 -12.51 16.86 8.96
CA GLY A 396 -13.82 17.24 8.45
C GLY A 396 -14.24 16.47 7.19
N ALA A 397 -13.49 15.45 6.78
CA ALA A 397 -13.81 14.66 5.60
C ALA A 397 -15.08 13.85 5.79
N VAL A 398 -15.92 13.78 4.76
CA VAL A 398 -17.23 13.11 4.82
C VAL A 398 -17.27 11.89 3.91
N ARG A 399 -17.82 10.78 4.41
CA ARG A 399 -18.12 9.58 3.62
C ARG A 399 -19.53 9.07 3.83
N LEU A 400 -20.06 8.50 2.76
CA LEU A 400 -21.25 7.67 2.78
C LEU A 400 -20.83 6.21 2.99
N HIS A 401 -21.53 5.50 3.86
CA HIS A 401 -21.24 4.12 4.20
C HIS A 401 -22.52 3.29 4.25
N ALA A 402 -22.59 2.24 3.43
CA ALA A 402 -23.64 1.24 3.51
C ALA A 402 -23.13 -0.01 4.24
N GLU A 403 -23.91 -0.46 5.21
CA GLU A 403 -23.66 -1.68 5.98
C GLU A 403 -24.91 -2.55 6.05
N VAL A 404 -24.71 -3.86 6.22
CA VAL A 404 -25.78 -4.84 6.41
C VAL A 404 -26.60 -4.48 7.65
N SER A 405 -27.94 -4.43 7.51
CA SER A 405 -28.81 -3.99 8.62
C SER A 405 -29.07 -5.07 9.67
N GLU A 406 -29.18 -6.33 9.25
CA GLU A 406 -29.70 -7.44 10.06
C GLU A 406 -29.01 -8.76 9.70
N GLY A 407 -29.14 -9.77 10.57
CA GLY A 407 -28.54 -11.10 10.39
C GLY A 407 -27.11 -11.21 10.93
N GLU A 408 -26.45 -12.33 10.63
CA GLU A 408 -25.10 -12.65 11.11
C GLU A 408 -24.04 -11.67 10.61
N MET A 409 -24.26 -11.10 9.42
CA MET A 409 -23.35 -10.13 8.79
C MET A 409 -23.65 -8.69 9.17
N LYS A 410 -24.50 -8.44 10.18
CA LYS A 410 -24.89 -7.09 10.62
C LYS A 410 -23.65 -6.21 10.83
N GLN A 411 -23.72 -4.96 10.36
CA GLN A 411 -22.61 -3.99 10.36
C GLN A 411 -21.42 -4.33 9.45
N CYS A 412 -21.48 -5.40 8.66
CA CYS A 412 -20.47 -5.63 7.62
C CYS A 412 -20.56 -4.52 6.55
N PRO A 413 -19.43 -3.88 6.20
CA PRO A 413 -19.35 -2.97 5.06
C PRO A 413 -19.83 -3.63 3.77
N ILE A 414 -20.66 -2.91 3.01
CA ILE A 414 -21.09 -3.30 1.66
C ILE A 414 -20.43 -2.39 0.64
N TRP A 415 -20.52 -1.08 0.85
CA TRP A 415 -19.76 -0.11 0.09
C TRP A 415 -19.47 1.14 0.91
N THR A 416 -18.46 1.89 0.49
CA THR A 416 -18.20 3.25 0.98
C THR A 416 -17.95 4.18 -0.20
N ALA A 417 -18.33 5.44 -0.06
CA ALA A 417 -18.10 6.47 -1.04
C ALA A 417 -17.67 7.76 -0.36
N PHE A 418 -16.69 8.46 -0.94
CA PHE A 418 -16.17 9.71 -0.39
C PHE A 418 -16.92 10.90 -0.99
N VAL A 419 -17.35 11.82 -0.13
CA VAL A 419 -17.93 13.09 -0.55
C VAL A 419 -16.77 14.06 -0.77
N THR A 420 -16.52 14.44 -2.02
CA THR A 420 -15.39 15.30 -2.39
C THR A 420 -15.90 16.65 -2.92
N HIS A 421 -15.16 17.31 -3.80
CA HIS A 421 -15.53 18.58 -4.40
C HIS A 421 -16.88 18.58 -5.14
N GLN A 422 -17.38 17.42 -5.59
CA GLN A 422 -18.64 17.34 -6.32
C GLN A 422 -19.84 17.83 -5.49
N SER A 423 -19.76 17.75 -4.16
CA SER A 423 -20.83 18.23 -3.28
C SER A 423 -21.06 19.74 -3.30
N LYS A 424 -20.12 20.51 -3.87
CA LYS A 424 -20.28 21.96 -4.05
C LYS A 424 -21.23 22.33 -5.19
N SER A 425 -21.52 21.40 -6.10
CA SER A 425 -22.42 21.66 -7.22
C SER A 425 -23.87 21.47 -6.77
N PRO A 426 -24.79 22.45 -6.91
CA PRO A 426 -26.18 22.30 -6.46
C PRO A 426 -26.95 21.17 -7.16
N THR A 427 -26.43 20.63 -8.26
CA THR A 427 -27.02 19.52 -9.00
C THR A 427 -26.50 18.15 -8.58
N TRP A 428 -25.53 18.09 -7.66
CA TRP A 428 -24.90 16.84 -7.23
C TRP A 428 -25.86 15.92 -6.50
N LEU A 429 -26.79 16.50 -5.74
CA LEU A 429 -27.79 15.81 -4.94
C LEU A 429 -29.18 16.31 -5.34
N GLN A 430 -30.00 15.41 -5.89
CA GLN A 430 -31.35 15.75 -6.34
C GLN A 430 -32.38 14.81 -5.75
N ARG A 431 -33.46 15.36 -5.21
CA ARG A 431 -34.60 14.56 -4.74
C ARG A 431 -35.59 14.38 -5.89
N LYS A 432 -35.76 13.14 -6.38
CA LYS A 432 -36.64 12.84 -7.53
C LYS A 432 -38.08 12.51 -7.11
N ARG A 433 -38.27 11.64 -6.11
CA ARG A 433 -39.57 11.11 -5.63
C ARG A 433 -39.62 11.04 -4.10
N ARG A 434 -40.79 10.71 -3.52
CA ARG A 434 -40.92 10.43 -2.08
C ARG A 434 -39.96 9.28 -1.71
N GLY A 435 -38.91 9.59 -0.96
CA GLY A 435 -37.92 8.60 -0.49
C GLY A 435 -36.73 8.35 -1.41
N THR A 436 -36.61 8.96 -2.60
CA THR A 436 -35.49 8.72 -3.52
C THR A 436 -34.61 9.95 -3.69
N VAL A 437 -33.31 9.78 -3.46
CA VAL A 437 -32.26 10.79 -3.71
C VAL A 437 -31.33 10.27 -4.80
N LEU A 438 -30.97 11.14 -5.74
CA LEU A 438 -29.97 10.91 -6.77
C LEU A 438 -28.66 11.58 -6.36
N LEU A 439 -27.56 10.87 -6.51
CA LEU A 439 -26.20 11.37 -6.33
C LEU A 439 -25.43 11.30 -7.66
N MET A 440 -24.96 12.45 -8.13
CA MET A 440 -24.12 12.58 -9.31
C MET A 440 -22.65 12.39 -8.96
N ASP A 441 -21.86 11.79 -9.86
CA ASP A 441 -20.40 11.67 -9.77
C ASP A 441 -19.89 11.11 -8.44
N VAL A 442 -20.57 10.06 -7.95
CA VAL A 442 -20.14 9.29 -6.77
C VAL A 442 -19.49 7.99 -7.21
N ASN A 443 -18.30 7.73 -6.69
CA ASN A 443 -17.54 6.48 -6.90
C ASN A 443 -17.67 5.57 -5.69
N LEU A 444 -18.15 4.35 -5.90
CA LEU A 444 -18.30 3.35 -4.84
C LEU A 444 -17.06 2.45 -4.75
N TYR A 445 -16.67 2.15 -3.52
CA TYR A 445 -15.77 1.05 -3.19
C TYR A 445 -16.58 -0.07 -2.56
N VAL A 446 -16.73 -1.18 -3.28
CA VAL A 446 -17.65 -2.28 -2.95
C VAL A 446 -16.88 -3.44 -2.31
N PHE A 447 -17.34 -3.87 -1.13
CA PHE A 447 -16.68 -4.85 -0.26
C PHE A 447 -17.33 -6.25 -0.28
N CYS A 448 -18.16 -6.54 -1.29
CA CYS A 448 -18.74 -7.87 -1.49
C CYS A 448 -18.89 -8.19 -2.98
N LYS A 449 -18.94 -9.48 -3.31
CA LYS A 449 -18.99 -9.95 -4.71
C LYS A 449 -20.37 -9.79 -5.35
N ASP A 450 -21.43 -9.85 -4.55
CA ASP A 450 -22.79 -9.99 -5.07
C ASP A 450 -23.50 -8.66 -5.31
N TYR A 451 -22.92 -7.55 -4.81
CA TYR A 451 -23.46 -6.21 -5.04
C TYR A 451 -23.35 -5.80 -6.51
N ARG A 452 -24.42 -5.17 -7.02
CA ARG A 452 -24.53 -4.69 -8.40
C ARG A 452 -24.92 -3.22 -8.41
N GLU A 453 -23.93 -2.35 -8.51
CA GLU A 453 -24.16 -0.89 -8.53
C GLU A 453 -24.96 -0.43 -9.77
N GLU A 454 -24.97 -1.23 -10.85
CA GLU A 454 -25.69 -0.93 -12.08
C GLU A 454 -27.21 -0.88 -11.86
N LYS A 455 -27.73 -1.70 -10.94
CA LYS A 455 -29.15 -1.69 -10.57
C LYS A 455 -29.55 -0.38 -9.89
N MET A 456 -28.59 0.30 -9.27
CA MET A 456 -28.80 1.58 -8.61
C MET A 456 -28.51 2.76 -9.54
N ARG A 457 -28.15 2.52 -10.80
CA ARG A 457 -27.80 3.56 -11.80
C ARG A 457 -28.66 3.48 -13.07
N GLN A 458 -29.87 2.96 -12.95
CA GLN A 458 -30.79 2.74 -14.09
C GLN A 458 -31.44 4.02 -14.66
N ASN A 459 -31.16 5.19 -14.08
CA ASN A 459 -31.68 6.45 -14.63
C ASN A 459 -30.89 6.92 -15.86
N LYS A 460 -31.53 7.81 -16.63
CA LYS A 460 -30.97 8.39 -17.86
C LYS A 460 -29.62 9.10 -17.69
N HIS A 461 -29.26 9.48 -16.46
CA HIS A 461 -28.03 10.20 -16.15
C HIS A 461 -26.92 9.29 -15.59
N GLY A 462 -27.17 7.99 -15.39
CA GLY A 462 -26.24 7.08 -14.72
C GLY A 462 -25.96 7.45 -13.25
N ALA A 463 -26.77 8.34 -12.67
CA ALA A 463 -26.65 8.81 -11.30
C ALA A 463 -26.92 7.67 -10.31
N PHE A 464 -26.27 7.68 -9.16
CA PHE A 464 -26.53 6.68 -8.13
C PHE A 464 -27.82 7.01 -7.37
N GLU A 465 -28.77 6.08 -7.35
CA GLU A 465 -30.04 6.24 -6.64
C GLU A 465 -29.97 5.66 -5.23
N ILE A 466 -30.37 6.43 -4.23
CA ILE A 466 -30.56 5.96 -2.85
C ILE A 466 -32.06 5.91 -2.57
N HIS A 467 -32.58 4.72 -2.27
CA HIS A 467 -33.99 4.50 -1.96
C HIS A 467 -34.17 4.38 -0.44
N PHE A 468 -34.56 5.47 0.22
CA PHE A 468 -34.86 5.48 1.65
C PHE A 468 -36.19 4.79 1.92
N LYS A 469 -36.22 3.92 2.94
CA LYS A 469 -37.46 3.27 3.39
C LYS A 469 -38.50 4.27 3.92
N LYS A 470 -38.01 5.34 4.57
CA LYS A 470 -38.84 6.41 5.14
C LYS A 470 -38.63 7.69 4.33
N PRO A 471 -39.68 8.29 3.73
CA PRO A 471 -39.55 9.54 2.95
C PRO A 471 -38.94 10.70 3.74
N GLU A 472 -39.18 10.76 5.06
CA GLU A 472 -38.65 11.79 5.96
C GLU A 472 -37.12 11.68 6.06
N ALA A 473 -36.57 10.47 5.95
CA ALA A 473 -35.12 10.27 5.96
C ALA A 473 -34.46 10.86 4.71
N ALA A 474 -35.11 10.78 3.55
CA ALA A 474 -34.63 11.41 2.32
C ALA A 474 -34.62 12.94 2.41
N VAL A 475 -35.59 13.53 3.13
CA VAL A 475 -35.64 14.97 3.40
C VAL A 475 -34.47 15.39 4.28
N LYS A 476 -34.32 14.74 5.45
CA LYS A 476 -33.23 15.02 6.39
C LYS A 476 -31.85 14.80 5.77
N PHE A 477 -31.71 13.79 4.91
CA PHE A 477 -30.46 13.55 4.19
C PHE A 477 -30.13 14.70 3.23
N LYS A 478 -31.11 15.24 2.51
CA LYS A 478 -30.90 16.42 1.66
C LYS A 478 -30.57 17.66 2.49
N GLU A 479 -31.35 17.93 3.54
CA GLU A 479 -31.15 19.09 4.43
C GLU A 479 -29.77 19.09 5.11
N PHE A 480 -29.20 17.90 5.35
CA PHE A 480 -27.85 17.78 5.90
C PHE A 480 -26.78 18.35 4.95
N PHE A 481 -26.92 18.15 3.64
CA PHE A 481 -25.95 18.61 2.65
C PHE A 481 -26.28 20.00 2.10
N ASP A 482 -27.56 20.35 2.03
CA ASP A 482 -28.06 21.65 1.59
C ASP A 482 -28.89 22.30 2.73
N PRO A 483 -28.25 22.78 3.81
CA PRO A 483 -28.98 23.48 4.86
C PRO A 483 -29.62 24.74 4.28
N ALA A 484 -30.90 24.97 4.60
CA ALA A 484 -31.58 26.19 4.18
C ALA A 484 -30.82 27.42 4.73
N PRO A 485 -30.70 28.52 3.96
CA PRO A 485 -30.11 29.74 4.48
C PRO A 485 -30.86 30.18 5.75
N PRO A 486 -30.17 30.69 6.78
CA PRO A 486 -30.83 31.17 7.98
C PRO A 486 -31.84 32.23 7.58
N SER A 487 -33.11 32.02 7.96
CA SER A 487 -34.18 32.98 7.76
C SER A 487 -33.73 34.34 8.33
N PRO A 488 -33.91 35.47 7.62
CA PRO A 488 -33.67 36.77 8.22
C PRO A 488 -34.58 36.89 9.45
N SER A 489 -33.95 36.93 10.61
CA SER A 489 -34.60 37.14 11.89
C SER A 489 -35.51 38.35 11.80
N THR A 490 -36.79 38.16 12.11
CA THR A 490 -37.75 39.21 12.40
C THR A 490 -37.09 40.21 13.34
N GLN A 491 -36.85 41.42 12.86
CA GLN A 491 -36.44 42.53 13.70
C GLN A 491 -37.48 42.70 14.82
N PRO A 492 -37.08 43.01 16.07
CA PRO A 492 -38.04 43.43 17.08
C PRO A 492 -38.63 44.75 16.59
N THR A 493 -39.94 44.76 16.36
CA THR A 493 -40.69 45.97 16.05
C THR A 493 -40.57 46.91 17.24
N GLU A 494 -39.83 48.01 17.06
CA GLU A 494 -39.95 49.21 17.88
C GLU A 494 -41.41 49.69 17.77
N LEU A 495 -42.11 49.68 18.91
CA LEU A 495 -43.36 50.41 19.08
C LEU A 495 -42.99 51.71 19.78
N ASP A 496 -42.91 52.77 18.98
CA ASP A 496 -43.07 54.15 19.45
C ASP A 496 -44.51 54.30 19.95
N ASP A 497 -44.68 54.71 21.20
CA ASP A 497 -45.85 55.51 21.58
C ASP A 497 -45.44 56.52 22.67
N GLU A 498 -45.71 57.77 22.37
CA GLU A 498 -45.26 58.99 23.03
C GLU A 498 -46.42 59.52 23.89
N SER A 499 -46.28 59.56 25.21
CA SER A 499 -46.93 60.58 26.08
C SER A 499 -46.53 60.46 27.56
N ASP A 500 -45.69 61.40 27.99
CA ASP A 500 -45.33 61.78 29.37
C ASP A 500 -46.48 62.57 30.07
N PRO A 501 -46.41 63.01 31.36
CA PRO A 501 -45.74 62.55 32.61
C PRO A 501 -46.76 62.67 33.83
N PRO A 502 -46.46 62.81 35.17
CA PRO A 502 -45.25 63.27 35.87
C PRO A 502 -44.72 62.52 37.11
N THR A 503 -43.44 62.80 37.34
CA THR A 503 -42.56 62.67 38.52
C THR A 503 -43.20 63.27 39.80
N PRO A 504 -42.71 63.02 41.05
CA PRO A 504 -41.30 63.03 41.50
C PRO A 504 -40.99 61.94 42.57
N THR A 505 -39.82 61.73 43.20
CA THR A 505 -38.66 62.55 43.57
C THR A 505 -37.61 61.60 44.21
N ARG A 506 -36.31 61.94 44.09
CA ARG A 506 -35.18 61.72 45.05
C ARG A 506 -34.87 60.25 45.46
N GLU A 507 -33.63 59.80 45.64
CA GLU A 507 -32.38 60.45 46.01
C GLU A 507 -31.20 59.49 45.77
N ALA A 508 -29.99 60.05 45.76
CA ALA A 508 -28.68 59.43 45.61
C ALA A 508 -28.45 58.22 46.55
N SER A 509 -27.54 57.26 46.32
CA SER A 509 -26.09 57.45 46.36
C SER A 509 -25.37 56.11 46.11
N LEU A 510 -24.22 56.17 45.43
CA LEU A 510 -23.11 55.21 45.37
C LEU A 510 -22.53 54.86 46.78
N PRO A 511 -21.44 54.07 46.92
CA PRO A 511 -21.06 52.78 46.31
C PRO A 511 -20.46 51.77 47.35
N ARG A 512 -20.10 50.58 46.85
CA ARG A 512 -18.96 49.68 47.21
C ARG A 512 -18.43 49.64 48.65
N GLU A 513 -18.33 48.43 49.20
CA GLU A 513 -17.07 47.69 49.47
C GLU A 513 -17.34 46.52 50.43
N SER A 514 -17.10 45.28 49.98
CA SER A 514 -16.24 44.24 50.59
C SER A 514 -16.30 42.95 49.78
#